data_AF-A0A8T8XHC5-F1
#
_entry.id   AF-A0A8T8XHC5-F1
#
_cell.length_a   1.000
_cell.length_b   1.000
_cell.length_c   1.000
_cell.angle_alpha   90.00
_cell.angle_beta   90.00
_cell.angle_gamma   90.00
#
_symmetry.space_group_name_H-M   'P 1'
#
loop_
_entity.id
_entity.type
_entity.pdbx_description
1 polymer ?
#
loop_
_entity_poly.entity_id
_entity_poly.type
_entity_poly.pdbx_seq_one_letter_code
_entity_poly.pdbx_strand_id
1 'polypeptide(L)'
;MPPHACPTDKPLDLSLWDYLTNTEGLHGSHDDPRFEIARHQFGDAAKNFKIQHHKARMHYHEAKGEGMIEEEMSFERWSQVNVPALQMALREFQYKKDQLVKAGLMIYGSGYQERMERGAHESATKAAAEDGFFS
;
A
#
# COMPACT_ATOMS: atom_id res chain seq x y z
N MET A 1 -33.36 -8.59 -9.60
CA MET A 1 -32.15 -9.02 -8.85
C MET A 1 -31.52 -7.76 -8.28
N PRO A 2 -31.29 -7.65 -6.97
CA PRO A 2 -30.59 -6.50 -6.43
C PRO A 2 -29.13 -6.56 -6.91
N PRO A 3 -28.49 -5.42 -7.21
CA PRO A 3 -27.06 -5.41 -7.43
C PRO A 3 -26.43 -5.85 -6.10
N HIS A 4 -25.84 -7.05 -6.07
CA HIS A 4 -24.93 -7.40 -5.00
C HIS A 4 -23.79 -6.40 -5.10
N ALA A 5 -23.79 -5.38 -4.25
CA ALA A 5 -22.64 -4.53 -4.05
C ALA A 5 -21.46 -5.48 -3.73
N CYS A 6 -20.49 -5.56 -4.65
CA CYS A 6 -19.32 -6.38 -4.45
C CYS A 6 -18.59 -5.87 -3.20
N PRO A 7 -18.21 -6.74 -2.25
CA PRO A 7 -17.57 -6.32 -1.00
C PRO A 7 -16.23 -5.57 -1.19
N THR A 8 -15.70 -5.52 -2.42
CA THR A 8 -14.31 -5.17 -2.76
C THR A 8 -14.13 -3.87 -3.56
N ASP A 9 -15.15 -3.00 -3.62
CA ASP A 9 -15.05 -1.65 -4.22
C ASP A 9 -14.21 -0.67 -3.38
N LYS A 10 -13.77 -1.07 -2.19
CA LYS A 10 -12.95 -0.21 -1.34
C LYS A 10 -11.57 -0.01 -1.99
N PRO A 11 -11.25 1.21 -2.42
CA PRO A 11 -9.94 1.49 -2.96
C PRO A 11 -8.90 1.33 -1.84
N LEU A 12 -7.67 0.97 -2.20
CA LEU A 12 -6.60 0.78 -1.23
C LEU A 12 -6.50 2.01 -0.30
N ASP A 13 -6.60 1.77 1.01
CA ASP A 13 -6.46 2.84 1.99
C ASP A 13 -4.99 3.17 2.19
N LEU A 14 -4.59 4.37 1.78
CA LEU A 14 -3.21 4.84 1.94
C LEU A 14 -2.92 5.26 3.39
N SER A 15 -3.96 5.48 4.20
CA SER A 15 -3.81 5.89 5.60
C SER A 15 -3.09 4.83 6.45
N LEU A 16 -3.08 3.58 5.98
CA LEU A 16 -2.31 2.46 6.53
C LEU A 16 -0.79 2.72 6.57
N TRP A 17 -0.29 3.75 5.88
CA TRP A 17 1.13 4.10 5.87
C TRP A 17 1.44 5.52 6.32
N ASP A 18 0.44 6.27 6.82
CA ASP A 18 0.64 7.66 7.25
C ASP A 18 1.73 7.78 8.33
N TYR A 19 1.84 6.75 9.19
CA TYR A 19 2.83 6.68 10.25
C TYR A 19 4.29 6.70 9.75
N LEU A 20 4.55 6.36 8.48
CA LEU A 20 5.88 6.43 7.87
C LEU A 20 6.29 7.86 7.54
N THR A 21 5.32 8.76 7.33
CA THR A 21 5.58 10.12 6.87
C THR A 21 5.40 11.16 7.98
N ASN A 22 4.70 10.80 9.06
CA ASN A 22 4.53 11.66 10.22
C ASN A 22 5.80 11.66 11.09
N THR A 23 6.48 12.80 11.15
CA THR A 23 7.68 13.02 11.95
C THR A 23 7.46 13.95 13.13
N GLU A 24 6.23 14.39 13.38
CA GLU A 24 5.89 15.31 14.46
C GLU A 24 6.33 14.75 15.81
N GLY A 25 7.01 15.56 16.64
CA GLY A 25 7.46 15.18 17.97
C GLY A 25 8.66 14.22 18.01
N LEU A 26 9.23 13.84 16.86
CA LEU A 26 10.50 13.11 16.83
C LEU A 26 11.66 14.09 17.05
N HIS A 27 12.76 13.63 17.62
CA HIS A 27 13.98 14.43 17.72
C HIS A 27 14.82 14.24 16.45
N GLY A 28 15.16 15.31 15.73
CA GLY A 28 15.94 15.25 14.49
C GLY A 28 15.77 16.49 13.60
N SER A 29 16.49 16.54 12.48
CA SER A 29 16.35 17.65 11.51
C SER A 29 15.08 17.45 10.68
N HIS A 30 14.02 18.20 10.99
CA HIS A 30 12.72 18.07 10.33
C HIS A 30 12.76 18.55 8.87
N ASP A 31 13.74 19.39 8.54
CA ASP A 31 13.95 19.93 7.20
C ASP A 31 15.06 19.18 6.44
N ASP A 32 15.39 17.94 6.84
CA ASP A 32 16.41 17.18 6.11
C ASP A 32 15.91 16.82 4.70
N PRO A 33 16.58 17.32 3.64
CA PRO A 33 16.10 17.15 2.27
C PRO A 33 16.04 15.69 1.84
N ARG A 34 16.82 14.79 2.48
CA ARG A 34 16.80 13.36 2.16
C ARG A 34 15.48 12.71 2.58
N PHE A 35 14.95 13.10 3.75
CA PHE A 35 13.65 12.60 4.21
C PHE A 35 12.52 13.16 3.35
N GLU A 36 12.56 14.46 3.05
CA GLU A 36 11.53 15.10 2.24
C GLU A 36 11.45 14.52 0.82
N ILE A 37 12.59 14.31 0.16
CA ILE A 37 12.64 13.65 -1.14
C ILE A 37 12.08 12.22 -1.05
N ALA A 38 12.50 11.44 -0.04
CA ALA A 38 12.01 10.07 0.14
C ALA A 38 10.50 10.03 0.43
N ARG A 39 9.98 10.98 1.21
CA ARG A 39 8.56 11.15 1.53
C ARG A 39 7.73 11.44 0.28
N HIS A 40 8.19 12.36 -0.56
CA HIS A 40 7.54 12.66 -1.84
C HIS A 40 7.53 11.45 -2.78
N GLN A 41 8.69 10.80 -2.96
CA GLN A 41 8.79 9.61 -3.82
C GLN A 41 7.93 8.45 -3.33
N PHE A 42 7.85 8.26 -2.01
CA PHE A 42 6.94 7.28 -1.41
C PHE A 42 5.48 7.63 -1.68
N GLY A 43 5.09 8.89 -1.50
CA GLY A 43 3.72 9.35 -1.77
C GLY A 43 3.29 9.13 -3.22
N ASP A 44 4.18 9.40 -4.17
CA ASP A 44 3.90 9.18 -5.60
C ASP A 44 3.80 7.68 -5.94
N ALA A 45 4.71 6.86 -5.40
CA ALA A 45 4.65 5.41 -5.57
C ALA A 45 3.39 4.79 -4.95
N ALA A 46 2.97 5.26 -3.77
CA ALA A 46 1.75 4.83 -3.10
C ALA A 46 0.49 5.16 -3.92
N LYS A 47 0.42 6.37 -4.48
CA LYS A 47 -0.67 6.77 -5.39
C LYS A 47 -0.71 5.90 -6.64
N ASN A 48 0.44 5.67 -7.29
CA ASN A 48 0.51 4.81 -8.47
C ASN A 48 0.07 3.38 -8.14
N PHE A 49 0.55 2.81 -7.04
CA PHE A 49 0.15 1.48 -6.58
C PHE A 49 -1.37 1.39 -6.36
N LYS A 50 -1.97 2.37 -5.69
CA LYS A 50 -3.43 2.44 -5.51
C LYS A 50 -4.18 2.45 -6.85
N ILE A 51 -3.72 3.24 -7.83
CA ILE A 51 -4.33 3.31 -9.16
C ILE A 51 -4.25 1.96 -9.86
N GLN A 52 -3.06 1.34 -9.90
CA GLN A 52 -2.88 0.04 -10.57
C GLN A 52 -3.67 -1.07 -9.87
N HIS A 53 -3.72 -1.05 -8.53
CA HIS A 53 -4.50 -2.03 -7.76
C HIS A 53 -5.99 -1.91 -8.07
N HIS A 54 -6.53 -0.70 -8.12
CA HIS A 54 -7.93 -0.49 -8.49
C HIS A 54 -8.23 -0.95 -9.92
N LYS A 55 -7.37 -0.61 -10.90
CA LYS A 55 -7.51 -1.10 -12.29
C LYS A 55 -7.47 -2.63 -12.37
N ALA A 56 -6.54 -3.26 -11.67
CA ALA A 56 -6.43 -4.71 -11.63
C ALA A 56 -7.71 -5.36 -11.07
N ARG A 57 -8.28 -4.78 -10.00
CA ARG A 57 -9.53 -5.26 -9.41
C ARG A 57 -10.69 -5.17 -10.41
N MET A 58 -10.81 -4.05 -11.13
CA MET A 58 -11.82 -3.89 -12.18
C MET A 58 -11.70 -4.99 -13.25
N HIS A 59 -10.51 -5.18 -13.80
CA HIS A 59 -10.28 -6.20 -14.83
C HIS A 59 -10.51 -7.63 -14.33
N TYR A 60 -10.15 -7.92 -13.07
CA TYR A 60 -10.44 -9.21 -12.45
C TYR A 60 -11.94 -9.46 -12.35
N HIS A 61 -12.73 -8.45 -11.96
CA HIS A 61 -14.18 -8.57 -11.88
C HIS A 61 -14.84 -8.71 -13.25
N GLU A 62 -14.38 -7.97 -14.25
CA GLU A 62 -14.84 -8.10 -15.64
C GLU A 62 -14.59 -9.51 -16.16
N ALA A 63 -13.35 -10.00 -16.06
CA ALA A 63 -12.99 -11.34 -16.52
C ALA A 63 -13.70 -12.46 -15.72
N LYS A 64 -13.99 -12.24 -14.43
CA LYS A 64 -14.82 -13.17 -13.64
C LYS A 64 -16.28 -13.18 -14.12
N GLY A 65 -16.85 -12.01 -14.44
CA GLY A 65 -18.20 -11.89 -14.99
C GLY A 65 -18.36 -12.51 -16.37
N GLU A 66 -17.29 -12.52 -17.17
CA GLU A 66 -17.24 -13.17 -18.49
C GLU A 66 -16.95 -14.68 -18.43
N GLY A 67 -16.72 -15.25 -17.23
CA GLY A 67 -16.36 -16.67 -17.07
C GLY A 67 -14.95 -17.01 -17.57
N MET A 68 -14.08 -16.00 -17.72
CA MET A 68 -12.70 -16.13 -18.20
C MET A 68 -11.70 -16.49 -17.10
N ILE A 69 -12.16 -16.54 -15.84
CA ILE A 69 -11.37 -16.87 -14.65
C ILE A 69 -11.95 -18.13 -14.03
N GLU A 70 -11.09 -19.10 -13.71
CA GLU A 70 -11.46 -20.27 -12.92
C GLU A 70 -12.11 -19.82 -11.59
N GLU A 71 -13.20 -20.47 -11.20
CA GLU A 71 -14.04 -20.01 -10.08
C GLU A 71 -13.27 -19.85 -8.76
N GLU A 72 -12.20 -20.63 -8.57
CA GLU A 72 -11.31 -20.63 -7.41
C GLU A 72 -10.07 -19.73 -7.55
N MET A 73 -9.82 -19.13 -8.71
CA MET A 73 -8.62 -18.32 -8.91
C MET A 73 -8.73 -16.98 -8.17
N SER A 74 -7.88 -16.78 -7.17
CA SER A 74 -7.83 -15.55 -6.38
C SER A 74 -7.39 -14.34 -7.22
N PHE A 75 -7.81 -13.15 -6.80
CA PHE A 75 -7.36 -11.89 -7.39
C PHE A 75 -5.83 -11.79 -7.41
N GLU A 76 -5.15 -12.16 -6.33
CA GLU A 76 -3.70 -12.09 -6.23
C GLU A 76 -3.04 -12.93 -7.33
N ARG A 77 -3.40 -14.22 -7.41
CA ARG A 77 -2.84 -15.15 -8.40
C ARG A 77 -3.14 -14.71 -9.82
N TRP A 78 -4.37 -14.26 -10.09
CA TRP A 78 -4.75 -13.74 -11.39
C TRP A 78 -3.95 -12.48 -11.76
N SER A 79 -3.79 -11.55 -10.83
CA SER A 79 -3.14 -10.26 -11.07
C SER A 79 -1.64 -10.39 -11.30
N GLN A 80 -0.98 -11.39 -10.70
CA GLN A 80 0.43 -11.69 -10.93
C GLN A 80 0.71 -12.07 -12.40
N VAL A 81 -0.23 -12.76 -13.04
CA VAL A 81 -0.09 -13.23 -14.43
C VAL A 81 -0.59 -12.18 -15.43
N ASN A 82 -1.70 -11.50 -15.11
CA ASN A 82 -2.43 -10.69 -16.08
C ASN A 82 -2.16 -9.19 -15.96
N VAL A 83 -1.60 -8.71 -14.85
CA VAL A 83 -1.40 -7.27 -14.61
C VAL A 83 0.06 -6.95 -14.25
N PRO A 84 1.00 -7.00 -15.21
CA PRO A 84 2.41 -6.67 -14.98
C PRO A 84 2.61 -5.26 -14.39
N ALA A 85 1.76 -4.30 -14.77
CA ALA A 85 1.81 -2.94 -14.25
C ALA A 85 1.57 -2.87 -12.73
N LEU A 86 0.71 -3.74 -12.19
CA LEU A 86 0.48 -3.84 -10.74
C LEU A 86 1.74 -4.35 -10.03
N GLN A 87 2.40 -5.36 -10.60
CA GLN A 87 3.62 -5.93 -10.03
C GLN A 87 4.78 -4.91 -10.04
N MET A 88 4.90 -4.14 -11.11
CA MET A 88 5.86 -3.04 -11.18
C MET A 88 5.57 -1.97 -10.14
N ALA A 89 4.30 -1.56 -10.00
CA ALA A 89 3.90 -0.56 -9.01
C ALA A 89 4.09 -1.06 -7.56
N LEU A 90 3.82 -2.34 -7.29
CA LEU A 90 4.07 -2.96 -5.98
C LEU A 90 5.57 -2.93 -5.63
N ARG A 91 6.44 -3.32 -6.58
CA ARG A 91 7.89 -3.30 -6.38
C ARG A 91 8.39 -1.86 -6.15
N GLU A 92 7.90 -0.90 -6.92
CA GLU A 92 8.28 0.50 -6.75
C GLU A 92 7.82 1.04 -5.39
N PHE A 93 6.57 0.76 -5.00
CA PHE A 93 6.04 1.10 -3.68
C PHE A 93 6.90 0.53 -2.55
N GLN A 94 7.23 -0.76 -2.58
CA GLN A 94 8.08 -1.41 -1.57
C GLN A 94 9.47 -0.77 -1.53
N TYR A 95 10.09 -0.53 -2.69
CA TYR A 95 11.40 0.10 -2.77
C TYR A 95 11.40 1.52 -2.19
N LYS A 96 10.39 2.36 -2.52
CA LYS A 96 10.30 3.72 -1.98
C LYS A 96 9.95 3.73 -0.50
N LYS A 97 9.14 2.78 -0.02
CA LYS A 97 8.88 2.56 1.41
C LYS A 97 10.18 2.30 2.16
N ASP A 98 11.03 1.40 1.66
CA ASP A 98 12.30 1.08 2.30
C ASP A 98 13.28 2.27 2.31
N GLN A 99 13.29 3.09 1.25
CA GLN A 99 14.08 4.32 1.21
C GLN A 99 13.61 5.33 2.25
N LEU A 100 12.30 5.53 2.38
CA LEU A 100 11.71 6.39 3.41
C LEU A 100 12.06 5.89 4.82
N VAL A 101 11.94 4.59 5.07
CA VAL A 101 12.29 3.97 6.35
C VAL A 101 13.76 4.19 6.69
N LYS A 102 14.67 3.95 5.73
CA LYS A 102 16.11 4.17 5.92
C LYS A 102 16.43 5.63 6.21
N ALA A 103 15.82 6.56 5.48
CA ALA A 103 15.98 7.99 5.73
C ALA A 103 15.48 8.38 7.13
N GLY A 104 14.29 7.92 7.51
CA GLY A 104 13.70 8.19 8.81
C GLY A 104 14.55 7.66 9.96
N LEU A 105 15.02 6.42 9.88
CA LEU A 105 15.92 5.84 10.90
C LEU A 105 17.24 6.60 11.03
N MET A 106 17.81 7.04 9.90
CA MET A 106 19.06 7.80 9.91
C MET A 106 18.92 9.19 10.54
N ILE A 107 17.75 9.82 10.41
CA ILE A 107 17.53 11.22 10.82
C ILE A 107 16.93 11.31 12.23
N TYR A 108 16.00 10.43 12.55
CA TYR A 108 15.19 10.46 13.77
C TYR A 108 15.49 9.30 14.73
N GLY A 109 16.32 8.33 14.32
CA GLY A 109 16.81 7.26 15.18
C GLY A 109 15.70 6.39 15.79
N SER A 110 15.86 6.07 17.07
CA SER A 110 14.97 5.16 17.81
C SER A 110 13.53 5.66 17.91
N GLY A 111 13.31 6.99 17.99
CA GLY A 111 11.95 7.54 18.04
C GLY A 111 11.14 7.22 16.79
N TYR A 112 11.80 7.17 15.62
CA TYR A 112 11.16 6.75 14.37
C TYR A 112 10.93 5.23 14.32
N GLN A 113 11.86 4.43 14.86
CA GLN A 113 11.67 2.99 14.98
C GLN A 113 10.43 2.64 15.82
N GLU A 114 10.31 3.21 17.02
CA GLU A 114 9.16 2.98 17.91
C GLU A 114 7.83 3.39 17.26
N ARG A 115 7.84 4.49 16.50
CA ARG A 115 6.67 4.94 15.72
C ARG A 115 6.30 3.92 14.64
N MET A 116 7.28 3.39 13.92
CA MET A 116 7.01 2.38 12.90
C MET A 116 6.43 1.10 13.49
N GLU A 117 6.96 0.62 14.62
CA GLU A 117 6.46 -0.57 15.29
C GLU A 117 5.01 -0.39 15.73
N ARG A 118 4.69 0.75 16.36
CA ARG A 118 3.33 1.09 16.77
C ARG A 118 2.39 1.25 15.56
N GLY A 119 2.81 2.03 14.57
CA GLY A 119 2.02 2.30 13.37
C GLY A 119 1.75 1.05 12.54
N ALA A 120 2.73 0.14 12.44
CA ALA A 120 2.55 -1.15 11.77
C ALA A 120 1.54 -2.04 12.52
N HIS A 121 1.58 -2.05 13.85
CA HIS A 121 0.62 -2.80 14.67
C HIS A 121 -0.81 -2.26 14.54
N GLU A 122 -0.98 -0.93 14.59
CA GLU A 122 -2.28 -0.28 14.39
C GLU A 122 -2.81 -0.51 12.97
N SER A 123 -1.95 -0.43 11.97
CA SER A 123 -2.31 -0.64 10.56
C SER A 123 -2.65 -2.09 10.27
N ALA A 124 -1.95 -3.05 10.87
CA ALA A 124 -2.30 -4.47 10.77
C ALA A 124 -3.67 -4.75 11.38
N THR A 125 -3.99 -4.10 12.49
CA THR A 125 -5.31 -4.20 13.14
C THR A 125 -6.41 -3.61 12.26
N LYS A 126 -6.16 -2.46 11.62
CA LYS A 126 -7.08 -1.86 10.64
C LYS A 126 -7.26 -2.74 9.40
N ALA A 127 -6.18 -3.26 8.83
CA ALA A 127 -6.21 -4.10 7.64
C ALA A 127 -6.91 -5.45 7.89
N ALA A 128 -6.71 -6.06 9.06
CA ALA A 128 -7.41 -7.29 9.46
C ALA A 128 -8.93 -7.09 9.62
N ALA A 129 -9.37 -5.86 9.93
CA ALA A 129 -10.78 -5.49 9.97
C ALA A 129 -11.37 -5.22 8.56
N GLU A 130 -10.56 -5.16 7.50
CA GLU A 130 -10.97 -4.77 6.14
C GLU A 130 -10.81 -5.87 5.06
N ASP A 131 -10.72 -7.15 5.43
CA ASP A 131 -10.52 -8.31 4.53
C ASP A 131 -9.18 -8.32 3.75
N GLY A 132 -8.18 -8.96 4.36
CA GLY A 132 -7.47 -10.10 3.75
C GLY A 132 -6.56 -9.91 2.53
N PHE A 133 -6.18 -8.70 2.12
CA PHE A 133 -5.19 -8.54 1.03
C PHE A 133 -3.72 -8.50 1.51
N PHE A 134 -3.49 -8.27 2.81
CA PHE A 134 -2.16 -8.11 3.39
C PHE A 134 -1.75 -9.27 4.32
N SER A 135 -2.50 -10.39 4.30
CA SER A 135 -2.16 -11.60 5.06
C SER A 135 -1.18 -12.49 4.30
#